data_AF-A0A6V7W793-F1
#
_entry.id   AF-A0A6V7W793-F1
#
_cell.length_a   1.000
_cell.length_b   1.000
_cell.length_c   1.000
_cell.angle_alpha   90.00
_cell.angle_beta   90.00
_cell.angle_gamma   90.00
#
_symmetry.space_group_name_H-M   'P 1'
#
loop_
_entity.id
_entity.type
_entity.pdbx_description
1 polymer ?
#
loop_
_entity_poly.entity_id
_entity_poly.type
_entity_poly.pdbx_seq_one_letter_code
_entity_poly.pdbx_strand_id
1 'polypeptide(L)'
;MKVPLEPRMSVQRDAVLDLLKQLASDNEDYFKQIHNPSIYNRRILESCKELCSSIDLIREIISQLQVASQNYDYDENTPGNGFRSLICISDIVLLHLISVLRICSDNRTTIMFRLSHCCKEIEAYVAIIRFLILAYQQVVSLLDVLDNNSLFPPLNSDYQQYNIMFRGIENLDASCFYGRSLGFQFSPSITRIFRFIGLILATYSLSWESSVALSSLIRGGRMLLNPEQRAKHIIKVTREASIGFCRGFWNLSEFTMPSLFCPVMATCEKTEIKLAGTLSLESVNGGFVQIHEPSSHTGPRPIALRVLSFQQRFGLNSSSSRNLTLSPYLVIHCHGGGYVATSSKSHETYLRSWAKSLECHLFLLTTLWHLKIPFLAHRRSSLCLCLDSYKS
;
A
#
# COMPACT_ATOMS: atom_id res chain seq x y z
N MET A 1 16.07 -30.80 -13.67
CA MET A 1 17.01 -29.88 -12.99
C MET A 1 16.52 -28.46 -13.23
N LYS A 2 16.13 -27.74 -12.17
CA LYS A 2 15.87 -26.29 -12.27
C LYS A 2 17.23 -25.62 -12.46
N VAL A 3 17.40 -24.89 -13.55
CA VAL A 3 18.57 -24.04 -13.77
C VAL A 3 18.67 -23.11 -12.56
N PRO A 4 19.82 -23.02 -11.86
CA PRO A 4 20.01 -22.03 -10.82
C PRO A 4 19.73 -20.66 -11.43
N LEU A 5 18.84 -19.89 -10.80
CA LEU A 5 18.64 -18.49 -11.17
C LEU A 5 20.02 -17.83 -11.13
N GLU A 6 20.43 -17.21 -12.24
CA GLU A 6 21.70 -16.48 -12.29
C GLU A 6 21.80 -15.52 -11.09
N PRO A 7 23.02 -15.29 -10.56
CA PRO A 7 23.20 -14.33 -9.49
C PRO A 7 22.59 -13.00 -9.92
N ARG A 8 21.54 -12.59 -9.20
CA ARG A 8 20.82 -11.34 -9.46
C ARG A 8 21.84 -10.24 -9.66
N MET A 9 21.73 -9.48 -10.75
CA MET A 9 22.55 -8.31 -11.00
C MET A 9 22.61 -7.47 -9.73
N SER A 10 23.77 -7.48 -9.07
CA SER A 10 24.02 -6.61 -7.93
C SER A 10 24.18 -5.22 -8.50
N VAL A 11 23.21 -4.34 -8.24
CA VAL A 11 23.34 -2.93 -8.58
C VAL A 11 24.50 -2.40 -7.74
N GLN A 12 25.58 -1.97 -8.40
CA GLN A 12 26.66 -1.25 -7.74
C GLN A 12 26.13 0.12 -7.31
N ARG A 13 25.54 0.18 -6.11
CA ARG A 13 24.83 1.38 -5.60
C ARG A 13 25.73 2.60 -5.51
N ASP A 14 27.01 2.41 -5.19
CA ASP A 14 27.97 3.51 -5.18
C ASP A 14 28.12 4.12 -6.58
N ALA A 15 28.24 3.31 -7.62
CA ALA A 15 28.31 3.79 -9.01
C ALA A 15 27.01 4.50 -9.43
N VAL A 16 25.84 4.01 -8.98
CA VAL A 16 24.55 4.67 -9.22
C VAL A 16 24.50 6.05 -8.55
N LEU A 17 24.92 6.16 -7.29
CA LEU A 17 24.93 7.41 -6.55
C LEU A 17 25.98 8.40 -7.10
N ASP A 18 27.13 7.90 -7.53
CA ASP A 18 28.18 8.71 -8.17
C ASP A 18 27.69 9.29 -9.51
N LEU A 19 27.07 8.46 -10.35
CA LEU A 19 26.45 8.90 -11.60
C LEU A 19 25.34 9.93 -11.34
N LEU A 20 24.51 9.70 -10.33
CA LEU A 20 23.45 10.64 -9.96
C LEU A 20 24.04 12.00 -9.54
N LYS A 21 25.12 12.00 -8.74
CA LYS A 21 25.80 13.22 -8.29
C LYS A 21 26.43 13.97 -9.46
N GLN A 22 27.07 13.25 -10.38
CA GLN A 22 27.64 13.82 -11.59
C GLN A 22 26.56 14.48 -12.46
N LEU A 23 25.44 13.80 -12.72
CA LEU A 23 24.34 14.35 -13.52
C LEU A 23 23.67 15.55 -12.85
N ALA A 24 23.51 15.52 -11.52
CA ALA A 24 22.97 16.65 -10.78
C ALA A 24 23.91 17.87 -10.85
N SER A 25 25.21 17.68 -10.65
CA SER A 25 26.22 18.74 -10.75
C SER A 25 26.30 19.33 -12.15
N ASP A 26 26.32 18.50 -13.19
CA ASP A 26 26.35 18.95 -14.59
C ASP A 26 25.13 19.82 -14.94
N ASN A 27 23.93 19.42 -14.50
CA ASN A 27 22.74 20.24 -14.70
C ASN A 27 22.78 21.51 -13.85
N GLU A 28 23.25 21.45 -12.61
CA GLU A 28 23.44 22.63 -11.77
C GLU A 28 24.32 23.67 -12.48
N ASP A 29 25.50 23.25 -12.94
CA ASP A 29 26.46 24.14 -13.60
C ASP A 29 25.89 24.75 -14.89
N TYR A 30 25.19 23.96 -15.71
CA TYR A 30 24.52 24.46 -16.91
C TYR A 30 23.47 25.53 -16.60
N PHE A 31 22.52 25.23 -15.70
CA PHE A 31 21.42 26.16 -15.41
C PHE A 31 21.89 27.41 -14.64
N LYS A 32 23.02 27.34 -13.93
CA LYS A 32 23.67 28.48 -13.28
C LYS A 32 24.22 29.51 -14.27
N GLN A 33 24.64 29.07 -15.45
CA GLN A 33 25.25 29.93 -16.48
C GLN A 33 24.22 30.64 -17.37
N ILE A 34 22.94 30.28 -17.29
CA ILE A 34 21.91 30.87 -18.15
C ILE A 34 21.65 32.34 -17.77
N HIS A 35 21.90 33.24 -18.71
CA HIS A 35 21.49 34.64 -18.62
C HIS A 35 19.95 34.77 -18.74
N ASN A 36 19.31 35.51 -17.83
CA ASN A 36 17.85 35.66 -17.73
C ASN A 36 17.09 34.32 -17.60
N PRO A 37 17.31 33.55 -16.52
CA PRO A 37 16.72 32.23 -16.38
C PRO A 37 15.19 32.31 -16.19
N SER A 38 14.47 31.48 -16.94
CA SER A 38 13.05 31.25 -16.72
C SER A 38 12.79 30.72 -15.30
N ILE A 39 11.54 30.77 -14.85
CA ILE A 39 11.17 30.20 -13.54
C ILE A 39 11.54 28.72 -13.41
N TYR A 40 11.44 27.95 -14.50
CA TYR A 40 11.78 26.52 -14.50
C TYR A 40 13.29 26.28 -14.47
N ASN A 41 14.08 27.13 -15.12
CA ASN A 41 15.56 27.06 -15.04
C ASN A 41 16.03 27.22 -13.59
N ARG A 42 15.49 28.21 -12.87
CA ARG A 42 15.83 28.46 -11.46
C ARG A 42 15.45 27.29 -10.56
N ARG A 43 14.28 26.71 -10.77
CA ARG A 43 13.78 25.56 -9.98
C ARG A 43 14.58 24.29 -10.23
N ILE A 44 15.02 24.02 -11.47
CA ILE A 44 15.93 22.90 -11.75
C ILE A 44 17.27 23.13 -11.04
N LEU A 45 17.83 24.34 -11.12
CA LEU A 45 19.07 24.69 -10.43
C LEU A 45 18.97 24.44 -8.92
N GLU A 46 17.90 24.91 -8.28
CA GLU A 46 17.63 24.69 -6.85
C GLU A 46 17.47 23.19 -6.52
N SER A 47 16.75 22.44 -7.36
CA SER A 47 16.55 21.00 -7.15
C SER A 47 17.84 20.21 -7.30
N CYS A 48 18.70 20.57 -8.25
CA CYS A 48 20.01 19.92 -8.43
C CYS A 48 20.92 20.18 -7.23
N LYS A 49 20.93 21.40 -6.69
CA LYS A 49 21.67 21.75 -5.46
C LYS A 49 21.20 20.94 -4.24
N GLU A 50 19.88 20.88 -4.02
CA GLU A 50 19.29 20.09 -2.94
C GLU A 50 19.65 18.61 -3.10
N LEU A 51 19.57 18.09 -4.33
CA LEU A 51 19.89 16.71 -4.63
C LEU A 51 21.36 16.38 -4.39
N CYS A 52 22.30 17.21 -4.85
CA CYS A 52 23.73 17.04 -4.58
C CYS A 52 24.04 16.91 -3.09
N SER A 53 23.38 17.72 -2.26
CA SER A 53 23.51 17.68 -0.79
C SER A 53 22.86 16.44 -0.18
N SER A 54 21.77 15.96 -0.78
CA SER A 54 20.99 14.81 -0.30
C SER A 54 21.63 13.45 -0.62
N ILE A 55 22.44 13.37 -1.68
CA ILE A 55 23.06 12.12 -2.16
C ILE A 55 23.99 11.50 -1.11
N ASP A 56 24.79 12.30 -0.42
CA ASP A 56 25.73 11.79 0.58
C ASP A 56 24.98 11.27 1.82
N LEU A 57 23.91 11.98 2.23
CA LEU A 57 23.04 11.55 3.34
C LEU A 57 22.33 10.24 3.04
N ILE A 58 21.69 10.12 1.87
CA ILE A 58 20.98 8.89 1.52
C ILE A 58 21.94 7.71 1.31
N ARG A 59 23.17 7.96 0.84
CA ARG A 59 24.22 6.93 0.72
C ARG A 59 24.52 6.30 2.08
N GLU A 60 24.78 7.14 3.08
CA GLU A 60 25.09 6.66 4.43
C GLU A 60 23.93 5.86 5.03
N ILE A 61 22.71 6.38 4.91
CA ILE A 61 21.49 5.70 5.38
C ILE A 61 21.31 4.34 4.71
N ILE A 62 21.44 4.27 3.37
CA ILE A 62 21.31 3.01 2.63
C ILE A 62 22.36 2.00 3.09
N SER A 63 23.59 2.44 3.35
CA SER A 63 24.66 1.57 3.87
C SER A 63 24.28 0.95 5.22
N GLN A 64 23.77 1.76 6.15
CA GLN A 64 23.33 1.29 7.47
C GLN A 64 22.14 0.32 7.36
N LEU A 65 21.16 0.64 6.51
CA LEU A 65 20.03 -0.25 6.23
C LEU A 65 20.47 -1.56 5.59
N GLN A 66 21.48 -1.53 4.70
CA GLN A 66 22.01 -2.70 4.03
C GLN A 66 22.66 -3.66 5.03
N VAL A 67 23.47 -3.14 5.96
CA VAL A 67 24.06 -3.91 7.06
C VAL A 67 22.96 -4.51 7.94
N ALA A 68 22.01 -3.68 8.40
CA ALA A 68 20.91 -4.14 9.22
C ALA A 68 20.11 -5.24 8.52
N SER A 69 19.80 -5.09 7.23
CA SER A 69 18.95 -6.01 6.48
C SER A 69 19.43 -7.47 6.47
N GLN A 70 20.74 -7.71 6.65
CA GLN A 70 21.32 -9.06 6.68
C GLN A 70 20.98 -9.82 7.97
N ASN A 71 20.69 -9.10 9.06
CA ASN A 71 20.43 -9.69 10.37
C ASN A 71 18.96 -10.09 10.59
N TYR A 72 18.08 -9.74 9.64
CA TYR A 72 16.63 -9.90 9.80
C TYR A 72 15.97 -10.64 8.63
N ASP A 73 16.75 -11.35 7.81
CA ASP A 73 16.19 -12.29 6.85
C ASP A 73 15.66 -13.54 7.55
N TYR A 74 14.62 -14.15 6.98
CA TYR A 74 14.03 -15.38 7.52
C TYR A 74 15.04 -16.54 7.52
N ASP A 75 15.75 -16.70 6.40
CA ASP A 75 16.90 -17.58 6.24
C ASP A 75 17.77 -17.10 5.05
N GLU A 76 18.96 -17.69 4.87
CA GLU A 76 19.91 -17.35 3.79
C GLU A 76 19.32 -17.50 2.38
N ASN A 77 18.36 -18.40 2.20
CA ASN A 77 17.70 -18.69 0.92
C ASN A 77 16.44 -17.83 0.69
N THR A 78 15.95 -17.17 1.73
CA THR A 78 14.69 -16.41 1.74
C THR A 78 14.92 -14.96 2.18
N PRO A 79 15.72 -14.17 1.44
CA PRO A 79 15.93 -12.77 1.77
C PRO A 79 14.64 -11.98 1.56
N GLY A 80 14.22 -11.25 2.60
CA GLY A 80 12.96 -10.51 2.61
C GLY A 80 12.61 -9.95 3.98
N ASN A 81 12.81 -8.65 4.16
CA ASN A 81 12.40 -7.91 5.35
C ASN A 81 12.13 -6.43 5.03
N GLY A 82 11.64 -5.68 6.02
CA GLY A 82 11.30 -4.26 5.88
C GLY A 82 12.48 -3.40 5.42
N PHE A 83 13.69 -3.62 5.94
CA PHE A 83 14.89 -2.86 5.54
C PHE A 83 15.21 -3.05 4.05
N ARG A 84 15.09 -4.29 3.54
CA ARG A 84 15.26 -4.57 2.11
C ARG A 84 14.23 -3.82 1.25
N SER A 85 12.99 -3.70 1.72
CA SER A 85 11.95 -2.91 1.03
C SER A 85 12.30 -1.43 1.00
N LEU A 86 12.83 -0.86 2.09
CA LEU A 86 13.28 0.53 2.13
C LEU A 86 14.41 0.79 1.12
N ILE A 87 15.41 -0.10 1.06
CA ILE A 87 16.51 -0.02 0.09
C ILE A 87 15.99 -0.12 -1.35
N CYS A 88 15.06 -1.04 -1.62
CA CYS A 88 14.46 -1.19 -2.94
C CYS A 88 13.72 0.09 -3.38
N ILE A 89 12.97 0.72 -2.47
CA ILE A 89 12.30 2.00 -2.73
C ILE A 89 13.32 3.08 -3.07
N SER A 90 14.44 3.18 -2.32
CA SER A 90 15.53 4.10 -2.67
C SER A 90 16.09 3.84 -4.06
N ASP A 91 16.39 2.59 -4.41
CA ASP A 91 16.93 2.23 -5.73
C ASP A 91 16.01 2.70 -6.87
N ILE A 92 14.69 2.51 -6.72
CA ILE A 92 13.69 2.97 -7.71
C ILE A 92 13.76 4.50 -7.90
N VAL A 93 13.85 5.26 -6.80
CA VAL A 93 13.90 6.73 -6.83
C VAL A 93 15.21 7.22 -7.47
N LEU A 94 16.34 6.62 -7.08
CA LEU A 94 17.66 6.98 -7.60
C LEU A 94 17.75 6.73 -9.11
N LEU A 95 17.31 5.56 -9.57
CA LEU A 95 17.31 5.22 -11.00
C LEU A 95 16.38 6.13 -11.81
N HIS A 96 15.21 6.50 -11.27
CA HIS A 96 14.32 7.44 -11.93
C HIS A 96 14.95 8.84 -12.04
N LEU A 97 15.59 9.34 -10.98
CA LEU A 97 16.30 10.62 -11.01
C LEU A 97 17.42 10.63 -12.04
N ILE A 98 18.23 9.56 -12.12
CA ILE A 98 19.26 9.41 -13.17
C ILE A 98 18.63 9.51 -14.55
N SER A 99 17.53 8.78 -14.79
CA SER A 99 16.83 8.81 -16.07
C SER A 99 16.36 10.23 -16.44
N VAL A 100 15.73 10.94 -15.51
CA VAL A 100 15.19 12.28 -15.76
C VAL A 100 16.31 13.32 -15.93
N LEU A 101 17.36 13.27 -15.12
CA LEU A 101 18.51 14.18 -15.23
C LEU A 101 19.29 13.94 -16.50
N ARG A 102 19.44 12.69 -16.94
CA ARG A 102 20.05 12.38 -18.24
C ARG A 102 19.23 12.94 -19.40
N ILE A 103 17.90 12.75 -19.38
CA ILE A 103 17.01 13.37 -20.37
C ILE A 103 17.18 14.90 -20.37
N CYS A 104 17.33 15.51 -19.19
CA CYS A 104 17.62 16.93 -19.06
C CYS A 104 18.95 17.29 -19.74
N SER A 105 20.05 16.65 -19.36
CA SER A 105 21.39 16.89 -19.94
C SER A 105 21.40 16.74 -21.46
N ASP A 106 20.77 15.69 -21.99
CA ASP A 106 20.77 15.38 -23.42
C ASP A 106 19.91 16.35 -24.24
N ASN A 107 18.85 16.91 -23.65
CA ASN A 107 17.86 17.71 -24.40
C ASN A 107 17.82 19.20 -24.04
N ARG A 108 18.50 19.66 -22.98
CA ARG A 108 18.40 21.03 -22.44
C ARG A 108 18.77 22.17 -23.39
N THR A 109 19.42 21.87 -24.52
CA THR A 109 19.76 22.83 -25.59
C THR A 109 18.77 22.81 -26.76
N THR A 110 17.87 21.83 -26.81
CA THR A 110 16.93 21.62 -27.92
C THR A 110 15.68 22.47 -27.75
N ILE A 111 15.14 23.00 -28.86
CA ILE A 111 13.95 23.87 -28.85
C ILE A 111 12.70 23.13 -28.34
N MET A 112 12.59 21.83 -28.65
CA MET A 112 11.45 20.99 -28.26
C MET A 112 11.54 20.47 -26.82
N PHE A 113 12.57 20.85 -26.07
CA PHE A 113 12.74 20.43 -24.69
C PHE A 113 11.58 20.89 -23.82
N ARG A 114 10.87 19.93 -23.23
CA ARG A 114 9.77 20.18 -22.30
C ARG A 114 10.31 20.52 -20.92
N LEU A 115 11.00 21.66 -20.81
CA LEU A 115 11.65 22.17 -19.61
C LEU A 115 10.71 22.15 -18.39
N SER A 116 9.48 22.62 -18.55
CA SER A 116 8.48 22.63 -17.47
C SER A 116 8.13 21.22 -16.97
N HIS A 117 8.06 20.23 -17.86
CA HIS A 117 7.75 18.85 -17.47
C HIS A 117 8.93 18.23 -16.73
N CYS A 118 10.14 18.34 -17.29
CA CYS A 118 11.37 17.85 -16.70
C CYS A 118 11.63 18.46 -15.32
N CYS A 119 11.51 19.79 -15.19
CA CYS A 119 11.61 20.50 -13.91
C CYS A 119 10.72 19.88 -12.84
N LYS A 120 9.43 19.69 -13.15
CA LYS A 120 8.49 19.17 -12.17
C LYS A 120 8.71 17.68 -11.85
N GLU A 121 9.27 16.89 -12.78
CA GLU A 121 9.69 15.51 -12.51
C GLU A 121 10.86 15.47 -11.52
N ILE A 122 11.90 16.28 -11.77
CA ILE A 122 13.06 16.40 -10.88
C ILE A 122 12.60 16.82 -9.48
N GLU A 123 11.83 17.91 -9.37
CA GLU A 123 11.33 18.40 -8.08
C GLU A 123 10.55 17.37 -7.29
N ALA A 124 9.68 16.59 -7.95
CA ALA A 124 8.88 15.60 -7.25
C ALA A 124 9.74 14.46 -6.68
N TYR A 125 10.74 13.99 -7.43
CA TYR A 125 11.61 12.92 -6.94
C TYR A 125 12.68 13.41 -5.96
N VAL A 126 13.12 14.67 -6.06
CA VAL A 126 13.94 15.32 -5.01
C VAL A 126 13.13 15.44 -3.72
N ALA A 127 11.85 15.83 -3.80
CA ALA A 127 10.97 15.85 -2.62
C ALA A 127 10.77 14.45 -2.00
N ILE A 128 10.73 13.39 -2.83
CA ILE A 128 10.72 12.01 -2.33
C ILE A 128 12.03 11.67 -1.62
N ILE A 129 13.20 11.97 -2.21
CA ILE A 129 14.50 11.74 -1.55
C ILE A 129 14.54 12.43 -0.19
N ARG A 130 14.11 13.69 -0.10
CA ARG A 130 14.04 14.42 1.17
C ARG A 130 13.11 13.72 2.17
N PHE A 131 11.94 13.25 1.75
CA PHE A 131 11.07 12.47 2.64
C PHE A 131 11.76 11.18 3.10
N LEU A 132 12.38 10.43 2.20
CA LEU A 132 13.05 9.16 2.52
C LEU A 132 14.20 9.38 3.50
N ILE A 133 15.03 10.40 3.32
CA ILE A 133 16.10 10.75 4.27
C ILE A 133 15.52 10.98 5.66
N LEU A 134 14.51 11.85 5.79
CA LEU A 134 13.91 12.18 7.09
C LEU A 134 13.20 10.98 7.75
N ALA A 135 12.56 10.12 6.96
CA ALA A 135 11.89 8.93 7.46
C ALA A 135 12.90 7.86 7.88
N TYR A 136 13.92 7.62 7.05
CA TYR A 136 14.89 6.54 7.27
C TYR A 136 15.87 6.88 8.37
N GLN A 137 16.20 8.15 8.59
CA GLN A 137 16.98 8.58 9.76
C GLN A 137 16.31 8.14 11.07
N GLN A 138 14.98 8.20 11.15
CA GLN A 138 14.24 7.74 12.33
C GLN A 138 14.31 6.22 12.48
N VAL A 139 14.23 5.47 11.37
CA VAL A 139 14.39 4.00 11.38
C VAL A 139 15.80 3.62 11.81
N VAL A 140 16.81 4.26 11.23
CA VAL A 140 18.22 4.01 11.50
C VAL A 140 18.58 4.33 12.95
N SER A 141 18.05 5.42 13.51
CA SER A 141 18.27 5.78 14.93
C SER A 141 17.77 4.74 15.93
N LEU A 142 16.91 3.82 15.50
CA LEU A 142 16.36 2.76 16.34
C LEU A 142 17.15 1.44 16.21
N LEU A 143 18.06 1.33 15.24
CA LEU A 143 18.79 0.08 14.98
C LEU A 143 19.58 -0.41 16.19
N ASP A 144 20.18 0.50 16.96
CA ASP A 144 20.97 0.17 18.16
C ASP A 144 20.10 -0.35 19.32
N VAL A 145 18.79 -0.13 19.26
CA VAL A 145 17.82 -0.53 20.29
C VAL A 145 17.16 -1.87 19.97
N LEU A 146 17.20 -2.30 18.70
CA LEU A 146 16.57 -3.54 18.29
C LEU A 146 17.33 -4.74 18.83
N ASP A 147 16.59 -5.70 19.40
CA ASP A 147 17.15 -6.98 19.80
C ASP A 147 17.65 -7.73 18.56
N ASN A 148 18.83 -8.33 18.69
CA ASN A 148 19.44 -9.14 17.63
C ASN A 148 18.43 -10.21 17.16
N ASN A 149 18.17 -10.23 15.85
CA ASN A 149 17.32 -11.19 15.13
C ASN A 149 15.79 -11.04 15.31
N SER A 150 15.28 -9.97 15.94
CA SER A 150 13.84 -9.70 15.98
C SER A 150 13.46 -8.36 15.34
N LEU A 151 12.61 -8.41 14.31
CA LEU A 151 12.00 -7.20 13.74
C LEU A 151 10.94 -6.57 14.65
N PHE A 152 10.48 -7.31 15.65
CA PHE A 152 9.42 -6.87 16.55
C PHE A 152 9.95 -6.67 17.97
N PRO A 153 9.62 -5.55 18.63
CA PRO A 153 9.87 -5.40 20.05
C PRO A 153 9.17 -6.50 20.87
N PRO A 154 9.77 -6.96 21.98
CA PRO A 154 9.13 -7.90 22.88
C PRO A 154 7.76 -7.39 23.37
N LEU A 155 6.77 -8.29 23.47
CA LEU A 155 5.39 -7.92 23.85
C LEU A 155 5.27 -7.22 25.20
N ASN A 156 6.21 -7.48 26.12
CA ASN A 156 6.23 -6.90 27.47
C ASN A 156 7.22 -5.73 27.59
N SER A 157 7.78 -5.23 26.49
CA SER A 157 8.76 -4.13 26.50
C SER A 157 8.10 -2.75 26.51
N ASP A 158 8.89 -1.71 26.77
CA ASP A 158 8.44 -0.34 26.62
C ASP A 158 8.35 0.06 25.13
N TYR A 159 7.13 0.39 24.69
CA TYR A 159 6.84 0.79 23.33
C TYR A 159 7.03 2.30 23.05
N GLN A 160 7.42 3.11 24.04
CA GLN A 160 7.51 4.57 23.89
C GLN A 160 8.39 5.00 22.71
N GLN A 161 9.58 4.42 22.56
CA GLN A 161 10.53 4.82 21.50
C GLN A 161 10.00 4.51 20.09
N TYR A 162 9.39 3.32 19.90
CA TYR A 162 8.72 2.96 18.65
C TYR A 162 7.57 3.93 18.34
N ASN A 163 6.79 4.31 19.35
CA ASN A 163 5.70 5.27 19.19
C ASN A 163 6.21 6.66 18.82
N ILE A 164 7.34 7.10 19.37
CA ILE A 164 7.99 8.36 19.00
C ILE A 164 8.42 8.31 17.53
N MET A 165 9.11 7.24 17.10
CA MET A 165 9.51 7.03 15.70
C MET A 165 8.28 7.04 14.76
N PHE A 166 7.24 6.28 15.07
CA PHE A 166 6.02 6.25 14.24
C PHE A 166 5.38 7.63 14.13
N ARG A 167 5.25 8.36 15.25
CA ARG A 167 4.70 9.73 15.23
C ARG A 167 5.57 10.69 14.44
N GLY A 168 6.90 10.56 14.54
CA GLY A 168 7.84 11.39 13.79
C GLY A 168 7.70 11.17 12.29
N ILE A 169 7.54 9.93 11.82
CA ILE A 169 7.28 9.61 10.41
C ILE A 169 5.88 10.07 9.98
N GLU A 170 4.84 9.85 10.79
CA GLU A 170 3.46 10.28 10.51
C GLU A 170 3.32 11.81 10.36
N ASN A 171 4.18 12.58 11.04
CA ASN A 171 4.20 14.04 10.97
C ASN A 171 4.88 14.58 9.70
N LEU A 172 5.61 13.75 8.95
CA LEU A 172 6.24 14.19 7.70
C LEU A 172 5.19 14.52 6.64
N ASP A 173 5.52 15.46 5.75
CA ASP A 173 4.65 15.78 4.62
C ASP A 173 4.77 14.72 3.51
N ALA A 174 3.84 13.77 3.52
CA ALA A 174 3.74 12.71 2.51
C ALA A 174 3.23 13.22 1.14
N SER A 175 3.10 14.54 0.93
CA SER A 175 2.51 15.09 -0.29
C SER A 175 3.23 14.72 -1.57
N CYS A 176 4.54 14.52 -1.48
CA CYS A 176 5.40 14.09 -2.57
C CYS A 176 5.01 12.73 -3.16
N PHE A 177 4.16 11.92 -2.51
CA PHE A 177 3.72 10.62 -3.00
C PHE A 177 2.37 10.62 -3.70
N TYR A 178 1.56 11.68 -3.56
CA TYR A 178 0.18 11.71 -4.09
C TYR A 178 0.05 12.47 -5.41
N GLY A 179 1.16 13.00 -5.93
CA GLY A 179 1.23 13.75 -7.19
C GLY A 179 1.51 12.89 -8.41
N ARG A 180 2.42 13.38 -9.26
CA ARG A 180 2.90 12.68 -10.47
C ARG A 180 3.56 11.32 -10.19
N SER A 181 4.20 11.22 -9.04
CA SER A 181 4.88 10.05 -8.47
C SER A 181 3.93 9.06 -7.80
N LEU A 182 2.60 9.26 -7.87
CA LEU A 182 1.65 8.33 -7.26
C LEU A 182 1.84 6.90 -7.79
N GLY A 183 2.18 6.00 -6.88
CA GLY A 183 2.43 4.59 -7.15
C GLY A 183 3.76 4.29 -7.84
N PHE A 184 4.78 5.15 -7.69
CA PHE A 184 6.10 4.98 -8.30
C PHE A 184 6.80 3.68 -7.86
N GLN A 185 6.49 3.20 -6.65
CA GLN A 185 7.08 1.97 -6.07
C GLN A 185 6.49 0.68 -6.67
N PHE A 186 5.44 0.78 -7.47
CA PHE A 186 4.75 -0.37 -8.04
C PHE A 186 5.01 -0.51 -9.54
N SER A 187 4.68 -1.68 -10.08
CA SER A 187 4.74 -1.92 -11.53
C SER A 187 3.73 -1.03 -12.29
N PRO A 188 3.99 -0.70 -13.57
CA PRO A 188 3.14 0.22 -14.33
C PRO A 188 1.66 -0.17 -14.46
N SER A 189 1.31 -1.46 -14.33
CA SER A 189 -0.08 -1.92 -14.30
C SER A 189 -0.77 -1.50 -13.00
N ILE A 190 -0.10 -1.70 -11.86
CA ILE A 190 -0.59 -1.32 -10.54
C ILE A 190 -0.60 0.21 -10.39
N THR A 191 0.45 0.90 -10.84
CA THR A 191 0.51 2.38 -10.83
C THR A 191 -0.70 3.01 -11.54
N ARG A 192 -1.14 2.42 -12.67
CA ARG A 192 -2.35 2.88 -13.38
C ARG A 192 -3.61 2.75 -12.52
N ILE A 193 -3.75 1.65 -11.79
CA ILE A 193 -4.88 1.43 -10.87
C ILE A 193 -4.85 2.47 -9.74
N PHE A 194 -3.69 2.72 -9.11
CA PHE A 194 -3.58 3.73 -8.07
C PHE A 194 -3.90 5.14 -8.56
N ARG A 195 -3.45 5.50 -9.76
CA ARG A 195 -3.80 6.79 -10.38
C ARG A 195 -5.30 6.92 -10.64
N PHE A 196 -5.95 5.84 -11.05
CA PHE A 196 -7.39 5.79 -11.21
C PHE A 196 -8.13 5.91 -9.87
N ILE A 197 -7.71 5.18 -8.84
CA ILE A 197 -8.27 5.29 -7.48
C ILE A 197 -8.10 6.71 -6.94
N GLY A 198 -6.93 7.34 -7.11
CA GLY A 198 -6.68 8.72 -6.69
C GLY A 198 -7.58 9.73 -7.40
N LEU A 199 -7.89 9.51 -8.68
CA LEU A 199 -8.85 10.31 -9.44
C LEU A 199 -10.28 10.16 -8.89
N ILE A 200 -10.73 8.93 -8.62
CA ILE A 200 -12.05 8.68 -8.03
C ILE A 200 -12.13 9.30 -6.64
N LEU A 201 -11.11 9.15 -5.80
CA LEU A 201 -11.08 9.70 -4.45
C LEU A 201 -11.24 11.21 -4.46
N ALA A 202 -10.48 11.91 -5.31
CA ALA A 202 -10.59 13.36 -5.44
C ALA A 202 -11.98 13.79 -5.95
N THR A 203 -12.55 13.04 -6.90
CA THR A 203 -13.89 13.34 -7.45
C THR A 203 -15.00 13.10 -6.42
N TYR A 204 -14.92 11.98 -5.71
CA TYR A 204 -15.87 11.62 -4.66
C TYR A 204 -15.84 12.62 -3.50
N SER A 205 -14.66 13.08 -3.12
CA SER A 205 -14.52 14.10 -2.07
C SER A 205 -15.20 15.41 -2.41
N LEU A 206 -15.05 15.90 -3.63
CA LEU A 206 -15.74 17.11 -4.07
C LEU A 206 -17.26 16.94 -4.01
N SER A 207 -17.77 15.76 -4.41
CA SER A 207 -19.19 15.45 -4.32
C SER A 207 -19.70 15.31 -2.88
N TRP A 208 -18.85 14.91 -1.94
CA TRP A 208 -19.20 14.75 -0.53
C TRP A 208 -19.26 16.10 0.20
N GLU A 209 -18.38 17.04 -0.14
CA GLU A 209 -18.33 18.38 0.47
C GLU A 209 -19.44 19.30 -0.03
N SER A 210 -19.92 19.13 -1.27
CA SER A 210 -20.97 19.98 -1.84
C SER A 210 -22.29 19.23 -2.01
N SER A 211 -23.31 19.57 -1.22
CA SER A 211 -24.69 19.12 -1.39
C SER A 211 -25.40 19.69 -2.65
N VAL A 212 -24.68 20.37 -3.55
CA VAL A 212 -25.20 20.95 -4.79
C VAL A 212 -24.26 20.70 -5.98
N ALA A 213 -24.80 19.92 -6.93
CA ALA A 213 -24.62 19.93 -8.39
C ALA A 213 -23.23 19.69 -9.03
N LEU A 214 -23.31 18.80 -10.03
CA LEU A 214 -22.45 18.55 -11.19
C LEU A 214 -21.72 19.78 -11.81
N SER A 215 -22.15 21.02 -11.53
CA SER A 215 -21.50 22.25 -12.01
C SER A 215 -20.17 22.58 -11.32
N SER A 216 -19.93 22.07 -10.10
CA SER A 216 -18.62 22.16 -9.43
C SER A 216 -17.55 21.30 -10.11
N LEU A 217 -17.95 20.27 -10.88
CA LEU A 217 -17.04 19.39 -11.62
C LEU A 217 -16.30 20.09 -12.76
N ILE A 218 -16.74 21.25 -13.26
CA ILE A 218 -16.02 21.99 -14.30
C ILE A 218 -14.78 22.69 -13.73
N ARG A 219 -14.87 23.23 -12.49
CA ARG A 219 -13.70 23.75 -11.75
C ARG A 219 -12.89 22.60 -11.12
N GLY A 220 -13.59 21.58 -10.61
CA GLY A 220 -13.00 20.32 -10.15
C GLY A 220 -12.21 19.62 -11.26
N GLY A 221 -12.65 19.66 -12.51
CA GLY A 221 -12.00 19.03 -13.66
C GLY A 221 -10.59 19.56 -13.92
N ARG A 222 -10.35 20.87 -13.78
CA ARG A 222 -8.99 21.43 -13.85
C ARG A 222 -8.11 20.98 -12.68
N MET A 223 -8.66 20.88 -11.46
CA MET A 223 -7.94 20.33 -10.31
C MET A 223 -7.65 18.83 -10.46
N LEU A 224 -8.55 18.06 -11.09
CA LEU A 224 -8.38 16.64 -11.37
C LEU A 224 -7.30 16.38 -12.42
N LEU A 225 -7.10 17.31 -13.38
CA LEU A 225 -6.07 17.20 -14.42
C LEU A 225 -4.67 17.59 -13.93
N ASN A 226 -4.55 18.51 -12.96
CA ASN A 226 -3.26 18.90 -12.39
C ASN A 226 -2.83 17.92 -11.27
N PRO A 227 -1.76 17.12 -11.46
CA PRO A 227 -1.36 16.10 -10.48
C PRO A 227 -1.00 16.69 -9.10
N GLU A 228 -0.38 17.87 -9.07
CA GLU A 228 0.04 18.51 -7.81
C GLU A 228 -1.14 19.08 -7.01
N GLN A 229 -2.13 19.67 -7.69
CA GLN A 229 -3.36 20.12 -7.02
C GLN A 229 -4.20 18.95 -6.52
N ARG A 230 -4.29 17.87 -7.32
CA ARG A 230 -4.94 16.63 -6.91
C ARG A 230 -4.26 16.02 -5.68
N ALA A 231 -2.93 16.01 -5.62
CA ALA A 231 -2.18 15.52 -4.46
C ALA A 231 -2.55 16.25 -3.17
N LYS A 232 -2.50 17.59 -3.20
CA LYS A 232 -2.85 18.43 -2.04
C LYS A 232 -4.26 18.15 -1.54
N HIS A 233 -5.21 17.98 -2.47
CA HIS A 233 -6.57 17.63 -2.12
C HIS A 233 -6.67 16.22 -1.52
N ILE A 234 -6.07 15.20 -2.13
CA ILE A 234 -6.05 13.83 -1.59
C ILE A 234 -5.51 13.81 -0.16
N ILE A 235 -4.41 14.51 0.13
CA ILE A 235 -3.81 14.50 1.47
C ILE A 235 -4.74 15.14 2.48
N LYS A 236 -5.30 16.31 2.15
CA LYS A 236 -6.29 17.00 2.99
C LYS A 236 -7.44 16.03 3.34
N VAL A 237 -8.00 15.40 2.32
CA VAL A 237 -9.09 14.42 2.47
C VAL A 237 -8.65 13.24 3.32
N THR A 238 -7.51 12.62 3.05
CA THR A 238 -7.04 11.47 3.84
C THR A 238 -6.73 11.79 5.30
N ARG A 239 -6.38 13.05 5.62
CA ARG A 239 -6.12 13.50 7.00
C ARG A 239 -7.38 13.91 7.74
N GLU A 240 -8.37 14.44 7.05
CA GLU A 240 -9.58 15.04 7.64
C GLU A 240 -10.83 14.16 7.48
N ALA A 241 -10.79 13.13 6.63
CA ALA A 241 -11.93 12.29 6.32
C ALA A 241 -12.51 11.59 7.56
N SER A 242 -13.83 11.63 7.67
CA SER A 242 -14.55 10.84 8.67
C SER A 242 -14.57 9.35 8.30
N ILE A 243 -14.80 8.50 9.29
CA ILE A 243 -15.03 7.05 9.07
C ILE A 243 -16.19 6.83 8.09
N GLY A 244 -17.24 7.67 8.17
CA GLY A 244 -18.39 7.63 7.26
C GLY A 244 -18.00 7.92 5.80
N PHE A 245 -17.13 8.91 5.58
CA PHE A 245 -16.57 9.20 4.26
C PHE A 245 -15.80 8.01 3.70
N CYS A 246 -14.85 7.46 4.47
CA CYS A 246 -14.02 6.33 4.05
C CYS A 246 -14.88 5.11 3.70
N ARG A 247 -15.89 4.83 4.53
CA ARG A 247 -16.84 3.74 4.28
C ARG A 247 -17.64 3.98 2.99
N GLY A 248 -18.18 5.18 2.81
CA GLY A 248 -18.93 5.54 1.60
C GLY A 248 -18.08 5.41 0.32
N PHE A 249 -16.85 5.92 0.35
CA PHE A 249 -15.91 5.83 -0.76
C PHE A 249 -15.58 4.39 -1.14
N TRP A 250 -15.14 3.57 -0.19
CA TRP A 250 -14.73 2.19 -0.48
C TRP A 250 -15.93 1.30 -0.88
N ASN A 251 -17.13 1.63 -0.39
CA ASN A 251 -18.36 0.96 -0.80
C ASN A 251 -18.85 1.38 -2.19
N LEU A 252 -18.24 2.35 -2.88
CA LEU A 252 -18.57 2.66 -4.29
C LEU A 252 -18.42 1.42 -5.19
N SER A 253 -17.47 0.55 -4.88
CA SER A 253 -17.25 -0.72 -5.55
C SER A 253 -18.43 -1.71 -5.41
N GLU A 254 -19.30 -1.53 -4.41
CA GLU A 254 -20.48 -2.38 -4.22
C GLU A 254 -21.60 -2.07 -5.23
N PHE A 255 -21.64 -0.84 -5.78
CA PHE A 255 -22.67 -0.43 -6.74
C PHE A 255 -22.39 -0.91 -8.17
N THR A 256 -21.16 -1.34 -8.46
CA THR A 256 -20.66 -1.51 -9.84
C THR A 256 -20.56 -2.95 -10.31
N MET A 257 -21.13 -3.92 -9.59
CA MET A 257 -21.07 -5.33 -9.98
C MET A 257 -22.44 -5.88 -10.39
N PRO A 258 -22.80 -5.84 -11.68
CA PRO A 258 -23.93 -6.60 -12.18
C PRO A 258 -23.66 -8.08 -11.91
N SER A 259 -24.51 -8.71 -11.11
CA SER A 259 -24.50 -10.17 -10.90
C SER A 259 -24.61 -10.97 -12.20
N LEU A 260 -24.95 -10.30 -13.32
CA LEU A 260 -25.10 -10.86 -14.66
C LEU A 260 -23.81 -11.51 -15.21
N PHE A 261 -22.62 -11.04 -14.82
CA PHE A 261 -21.33 -11.55 -15.31
C PHE A 261 -20.72 -12.64 -14.42
N CYS A 262 -21.36 -12.94 -13.28
CA CYS A 262 -20.81 -13.90 -12.33
C CYS A 262 -21.46 -15.28 -12.52
N PRO A 263 -20.74 -16.38 -12.27
CA PRO A 263 -21.35 -17.70 -12.23
C PRO A 263 -22.53 -17.76 -11.26
N VAL A 264 -23.62 -18.41 -11.69
CA VAL A 264 -24.76 -18.72 -10.84
C VAL A 264 -24.33 -19.78 -9.83
N MET A 265 -24.58 -19.52 -8.55
CA MET A 265 -24.24 -20.43 -7.46
C MET A 265 -25.47 -21.28 -7.12
N ALA A 266 -25.28 -22.56 -6.84
CA ALA A 266 -26.31 -23.40 -6.24
C ALA A 266 -26.67 -22.92 -4.83
N THR A 267 -25.68 -22.46 -4.07
CA THR A 267 -25.87 -21.90 -2.72
C THR A 267 -25.16 -20.56 -2.61
N CYS A 268 -25.89 -19.52 -2.18
CA CYS A 268 -25.33 -18.21 -1.84
C CYS A 268 -26.16 -17.60 -0.71
N GLU A 269 -25.90 -18.05 0.52
CA GLU A 269 -26.79 -17.78 1.65
C GLU A 269 -26.01 -17.25 2.85
N LYS A 270 -26.65 -16.38 3.63
CA LYS A 270 -26.12 -15.95 4.91
C LYS A 270 -26.58 -16.94 5.98
N THR A 271 -25.66 -17.38 6.82
CA THR A 271 -25.94 -18.24 7.98
C THR A 271 -25.07 -17.80 9.15
N GLU A 272 -25.30 -18.39 10.31
CA GLU A 272 -24.59 -18.06 11.54
C GLU A 272 -24.05 -19.34 12.17
N ILE A 273 -22.77 -19.30 12.57
CA ILE A 273 -22.20 -20.30 13.47
C ILE A 273 -22.59 -19.91 14.88
N LYS A 274 -23.42 -20.73 15.51
CA LYS A 274 -23.84 -20.54 16.90
C LYS A 274 -22.68 -20.78 17.84
N LEU A 275 -22.76 -20.12 18.99
CA LEU A 275 -21.91 -20.38 20.15
C LEU A 275 -22.08 -21.85 20.59
N ALA A 276 -20.97 -22.52 20.83
CA ALA A 276 -20.88 -23.96 21.11
C ALA A 276 -20.22 -24.26 22.48
N GLY A 277 -19.84 -23.23 23.22
CA GLY A 277 -19.08 -23.32 24.47
C GLY A 277 -17.57 -23.37 24.25
N THR A 278 -16.83 -23.53 25.36
CA THR A 278 -15.37 -23.67 25.34
C THR A 278 -15.00 -25.02 24.73
N LEU A 279 -14.09 -24.99 23.76
CA LEU A 279 -13.57 -26.20 23.11
C LEU A 279 -12.32 -26.67 23.82
N SER A 280 -12.36 -27.90 24.36
CA SER A 280 -11.20 -28.55 24.98
C SER A 280 -10.47 -29.40 23.96
N LEU A 281 -9.21 -29.07 23.65
CA LEU A 281 -8.36 -29.82 22.72
C LEU A 281 -7.16 -30.42 23.43
N GLU A 282 -6.75 -31.61 23.03
CA GLU A 282 -5.50 -32.22 23.49
C GLU A 282 -4.31 -31.54 22.80
N SER A 283 -3.31 -31.17 23.60
CA SER A 283 -2.04 -30.61 23.16
C SER A 283 -1.09 -31.73 22.74
N VAL A 284 -0.19 -31.40 21.81
CA VAL A 284 0.91 -32.29 21.36
C VAL A 284 1.78 -32.83 22.52
N ASN A 285 1.79 -32.13 23.66
CA ASN A 285 2.55 -32.51 24.85
C ASN A 285 1.72 -33.27 25.91
N GLY A 286 0.50 -33.74 25.59
CA GLY A 286 -0.33 -34.55 26.50
C GLY A 286 -1.11 -33.78 27.57
N GLY A 287 -1.32 -32.47 27.39
CA GLY A 287 -2.19 -31.63 28.23
C GLY A 287 -3.45 -31.17 27.49
N PHE A 288 -4.37 -30.47 28.15
CA PHE A 288 -5.56 -29.88 27.50
C PHE A 288 -5.42 -28.37 27.34
N VAL A 289 -5.79 -27.87 26.16
CA VAL A 289 -5.94 -26.45 25.86
C VAL A 289 -7.43 -26.12 25.79
N GLN A 290 -7.84 -25.11 26.54
CA GLN A 290 -9.21 -24.58 26.50
C GLN A 290 -9.25 -23.40 25.53
N ILE A 291 -9.99 -23.56 24.43
CA ILE A 291 -10.26 -22.49 23.47
C ILE A 291 -11.63 -21.91 23.81
N HIS A 292 -11.61 -20.77 24.47
CA HIS A 292 -12.83 -20.03 24.81
C HIS A 292 -13.48 -19.41 23.57
N GLU A 293 -14.77 -19.15 23.68
CA GLU A 293 -15.51 -18.48 22.62
C GLU A 293 -14.99 -17.06 22.40
N PRO A 294 -14.94 -16.58 21.15
CA PRO A 294 -14.53 -15.21 20.85
C PRO A 294 -15.46 -14.22 21.54
N SER A 295 -14.92 -13.51 22.53
CA SER A 295 -15.68 -12.59 23.38
C SER A 295 -15.06 -11.19 23.47
N SER A 296 -13.89 -11.00 22.87
CA SER A 296 -13.16 -9.75 22.90
C SER A 296 -14.03 -8.59 22.38
N HIS A 297 -14.06 -7.49 23.13
CA HIS A 297 -14.75 -6.23 22.83
C HIS A 297 -16.28 -6.30 22.86
N THR A 298 -16.91 -7.29 22.23
CA THR A 298 -18.37 -7.32 22.05
C THR A 298 -19.10 -8.38 22.88
N GLY A 299 -18.37 -9.17 23.67
CA GLY A 299 -18.91 -10.36 24.34
C GLY A 299 -19.12 -11.54 23.37
N PRO A 300 -19.44 -12.74 23.90
CA PRO A 300 -19.72 -13.92 23.08
C PRO A 300 -20.91 -13.68 22.16
N ARG A 301 -20.74 -13.88 20.85
CA ARG A 301 -21.81 -13.75 19.86
C ARG A 301 -21.66 -14.71 18.69
N PRO A 302 -22.77 -15.15 18.05
CA PRO A 302 -22.71 -15.94 16.83
C PRO A 302 -21.89 -15.26 15.74
N ILE A 303 -21.20 -16.05 14.93
CA ILE A 303 -20.39 -15.57 13.82
C ILE A 303 -21.23 -15.66 12.54
N ALA A 304 -21.61 -14.49 12.01
CA ALA A 304 -22.26 -14.42 10.72
C ALA A 304 -21.28 -14.78 9.60
N LEU A 305 -21.73 -15.59 8.64
CA LEU A 305 -20.99 -15.94 7.45
C LEU A 305 -21.90 -16.05 6.23
N ARG A 306 -21.30 -16.05 5.05
CA ARG A 306 -21.96 -16.35 3.79
C ARG A 306 -21.38 -17.62 3.20
N VAL A 307 -22.23 -18.59 2.88
CA VAL A 307 -21.83 -19.81 2.19
C VAL A 307 -22.01 -19.63 0.70
N LEU A 308 -20.97 -19.93 -0.06
CA LEU A 308 -20.96 -19.97 -1.53
C LEU A 308 -20.64 -21.40 -1.97
N SER A 309 -21.51 -21.99 -2.78
CA SER A 309 -21.28 -23.27 -3.43
C SER A 309 -21.76 -23.23 -4.87
N PHE A 310 -20.89 -23.60 -5.81
CA PHE A 310 -21.27 -23.69 -7.22
C PHE A 310 -22.21 -24.87 -7.48
N GLN A 311 -22.02 -25.99 -6.77
CA GLN A 311 -22.82 -27.21 -6.90
C GLN A 311 -23.63 -27.46 -5.63
N GLN A 312 -24.79 -28.11 -5.76
CA GLN A 312 -25.57 -28.56 -4.60
C GLN A 312 -24.87 -29.76 -3.97
N ARG A 313 -24.45 -29.61 -2.72
CA ARG A 313 -23.68 -30.62 -1.97
C ARG A 313 -24.36 -30.93 -0.64
N PHE A 314 -24.13 -32.14 -0.16
CA PHE A 314 -24.70 -32.64 1.09
C PHE A 314 -24.39 -31.70 2.28
N GLY A 315 -25.37 -31.47 3.15
CA GLY A 315 -25.20 -30.61 4.34
C GLY A 315 -25.40 -29.11 4.11
N LEU A 316 -25.53 -28.65 2.86
CA LEU A 316 -25.99 -27.30 2.53
C LEU A 316 -27.48 -27.34 2.16
N ASN A 317 -28.26 -26.38 2.68
CA ASN A 317 -29.73 -26.31 2.70
C ASN A 317 -30.44 -27.25 1.71
N SER A 318 -31.11 -28.26 2.28
CA SER A 318 -31.62 -29.43 1.60
C SER A 318 -33.07 -29.26 1.13
N SER A 319 -33.27 -29.25 -0.19
CA SER A 319 -34.56 -29.59 -0.78
C SER A 319 -34.44 -30.46 -2.05
N SER A 320 -33.23 -30.82 -2.46
CA SER A 320 -32.97 -31.60 -3.67
C SER A 320 -32.51 -33.03 -3.36
N SER A 321 -32.98 -34.00 -4.15
CA SER A 321 -32.64 -35.43 -4.04
C SER A 321 -31.31 -35.81 -4.72
N ARG A 322 -30.61 -34.86 -5.36
CA ARG A 322 -29.33 -35.08 -6.05
C ARG A 322 -28.24 -34.19 -5.47
N ASN A 323 -27.93 -34.39 -4.20
CA ASN A 323 -26.82 -33.70 -3.55
C ASN A 323 -25.52 -34.46 -3.85
N LEU A 324 -24.52 -33.75 -4.37
CA LEU A 324 -23.17 -34.30 -4.47
C LEU A 324 -22.56 -34.46 -3.07
N THR A 325 -21.52 -35.28 -2.96
CA THR A 325 -20.79 -35.48 -1.71
C THR A 325 -20.13 -34.17 -1.23
N LEU A 326 -19.72 -34.14 0.04
CA LEU A 326 -18.94 -33.02 0.58
C LEU A 326 -17.64 -32.86 -0.22
N SER A 327 -17.24 -31.60 -0.45
CA SER A 327 -15.92 -31.32 -1.00
C SER A 327 -14.84 -31.74 -0.01
N PRO A 328 -13.72 -32.35 -0.45
CA PRO A 328 -12.58 -32.63 0.42
C PRO A 328 -11.85 -31.36 0.87
N TYR A 329 -12.16 -30.20 0.28
CA TYR A 329 -11.52 -28.93 0.57
C TYR A 329 -12.54 -27.91 1.09
N LEU A 330 -12.08 -27.09 2.04
CA LEU A 330 -12.81 -25.98 2.62
C LEU A 330 -11.99 -24.71 2.43
N VAL A 331 -12.59 -23.68 1.83
CA VAL A 331 -11.94 -22.36 1.70
C VAL A 331 -12.62 -21.40 2.66
N ILE A 332 -11.86 -20.86 3.61
CA ILE A 332 -12.29 -19.81 4.52
C ILE A 332 -11.72 -18.48 4.01
N HIS A 333 -12.61 -17.54 3.68
CA HIS A 333 -12.22 -16.21 3.24
C HIS A 333 -12.65 -15.14 4.25
N CYS A 334 -11.70 -14.29 4.65
CA CYS A 334 -11.94 -13.06 5.40
C CYS A 334 -11.75 -11.89 4.43
N HIS A 335 -12.79 -11.09 4.21
CA HIS A 335 -12.70 -9.96 3.30
C HIS A 335 -11.83 -8.84 3.86
N GLY A 336 -11.25 -8.03 2.98
CA GLY A 336 -10.46 -6.84 3.32
C GLY A 336 -11.34 -5.65 3.69
N GLY A 337 -10.82 -4.44 3.46
CA GLY A 337 -11.55 -3.18 3.75
C GLY A 337 -11.21 -2.55 5.10
N GLY A 338 -10.10 -2.96 5.72
CA GLY A 338 -9.55 -2.33 6.92
C GLY A 338 -10.49 -2.36 8.13
N TYR A 339 -11.40 -3.33 8.19
CA TYR A 339 -12.47 -3.43 9.19
C TYR A 339 -13.46 -2.24 9.22
N VAL A 340 -13.43 -1.37 8.19
CA VAL A 340 -14.25 -0.15 8.09
C VAL A 340 -15.26 -0.22 6.95
N ALA A 341 -14.88 -0.86 5.84
CA ALA A 341 -15.64 -0.85 4.60
C ALA A 341 -15.70 -2.23 3.95
N THR A 342 -16.46 -2.32 2.85
CA THR A 342 -16.74 -3.55 2.10
C THR A 342 -17.54 -4.59 2.88
N SER A 343 -18.03 -5.61 2.18
CA SER A 343 -18.81 -6.68 2.77
C SER A 343 -18.54 -8.00 2.05
N SER A 344 -19.08 -9.09 2.59
CA SER A 344 -19.09 -10.37 1.88
C SER A 344 -19.73 -10.29 0.48
N LYS A 345 -20.58 -9.28 0.22
CA LYS A 345 -21.21 -9.12 -1.08
C LYS A 345 -20.25 -8.60 -2.14
N SER A 346 -19.43 -7.59 -1.82
CA SER A 346 -18.49 -6.96 -2.76
C SER A 346 -17.42 -7.95 -3.26
N HIS A 347 -17.13 -8.97 -2.45
CA HIS A 347 -16.14 -9.99 -2.76
C HIS A 347 -16.71 -11.17 -3.58
N GLU A 348 -18.05 -11.27 -3.76
CA GLU A 348 -18.65 -12.33 -4.57
C GLU A 348 -18.16 -12.35 -6.02
N THR A 349 -17.76 -11.20 -6.56
CA THR A 349 -17.30 -11.03 -7.95
C THR A 349 -16.23 -12.04 -8.37
N TYR A 350 -15.20 -12.22 -7.53
CA TYR A 350 -14.14 -13.19 -7.81
C TYR A 350 -14.36 -14.52 -7.08
N LEU A 351 -15.00 -14.50 -5.90
CA LEU A 351 -15.25 -15.71 -5.12
C LEU A 351 -16.20 -16.69 -5.83
N ARG A 352 -17.16 -16.20 -6.62
CA ARG A 352 -18.02 -17.05 -7.46
C ARG A 352 -17.23 -17.80 -8.52
N SER A 353 -16.22 -17.16 -9.12
CA SER A 353 -15.31 -17.81 -10.06
C SER A 353 -14.44 -18.85 -9.35
N TRP A 354 -13.93 -18.53 -8.16
CA TRP A 354 -13.16 -19.49 -7.35
C TRP A 354 -14.00 -20.71 -6.96
N ALA A 355 -15.23 -20.50 -6.50
CA ALA A 355 -16.17 -21.57 -6.16
C ALA A 355 -16.45 -22.50 -7.34
N LYS A 356 -16.58 -21.94 -8.55
CA LYS A 356 -16.74 -22.71 -9.78
C LYS A 356 -15.48 -23.49 -10.12
N SER A 357 -14.30 -22.84 -10.12
CA SER A 357 -13.05 -23.44 -10.56
C SER A 357 -12.47 -24.49 -9.59
N LEU A 358 -12.66 -24.28 -8.28
CA LEU A 358 -12.18 -25.20 -7.25
C LEU A 358 -13.18 -26.32 -6.94
N GLU A 359 -14.41 -26.21 -7.41
CA GLU A 359 -15.53 -27.09 -7.09
C GLU A 359 -15.70 -27.36 -5.58
N CYS A 360 -15.33 -26.41 -4.72
CA CYS A 360 -15.35 -26.56 -3.27
C CYS A 360 -16.38 -25.63 -2.60
N HIS A 361 -16.62 -25.88 -1.31
CA HIS A 361 -17.41 -24.98 -0.48
C HIS A 361 -16.57 -23.79 -0.04
N LEU A 362 -17.05 -22.58 -0.31
CA LEU A 362 -16.42 -21.34 0.16
C LEU A 362 -17.26 -20.78 1.31
N PHE A 363 -16.63 -20.64 2.47
CA PHE A 363 -17.22 -19.97 3.62
C PHE A 363 -16.58 -18.60 3.74
N LEU A 364 -17.42 -17.58 3.59
CA LEU A 364 -17.02 -16.19 3.61
C LEU A 364 -17.43 -15.59 4.95
N LEU A 365 -16.44 -15.32 5.80
CA LEU A 365 -16.68 -14.68 7.08
C LEU A 365 -17.13 -13.24 6.84
N THR A 366 -18.38 -12.93 7.19
CA THR A 366 -18.81 -11.54 7.31
C THR A 366 -18.27 -11.04 8.63
N THR A 367 -17.19 -10.28 8.59
CA THR A 367 -16.68 -9.70 9.81
C THR A 367 -17.70 -8.69 10.35
N LEU A 368 -18.35 -9.01 11.47
CA LEU A 368 -19.23 -8.09 12.19
C LEU A 368 -18.40 -7.08 13.00
N TRP A 369 -17.53 -6.31 12.34
CA TRP A 369 -16.98 -5.10 12.92
C TRP A 369 -17.86 -3.92 12.50
N HIS A 370 -19.09 -3.91 13.02
CA HIS A 370 -19.80 -2.64 13.17
C HIS A 370 -19.02 -1.84 14.20
N LEU A 371 -18.13 -0.95 13.72
CA LEU A 371 -17.33 -0.02 14.53
C LEU A 371 -18.20 0.69 15.57
N LYS A 372 -18.18 0.17 16.78
CA LYS A 372 -18.41 0.93 18.02
C LYS A 372 -17.33 0.68 19.07
N ILE A 373 -16.30 -0.12 18.75
CA ILE A 373 -15.21 -0.39 19.70
C ILE A 373 -13.87 -0.20 18.98
N PRO A 374 -13.05 0.76 19.44
CA PRO A 374 -11.77 1.06 18.84
C PRO A 374 -10.75 -0.03 19.23
N PHE A 375 -10.46 -0.96 18.31
CA PHE A 375 -9.18 -1.67 18.38
C PHE A 375 -8.14 -0.75 17.74
N LEU A 376 -7.24 -0.18 18.55
CA LEU A 376 -6.13 0.69 18.10
C LEU A 376 -6.53 1.91 17.23
N ALA A 377 -7.80 2.34 17.25
CA ALA A 377 -8.31 3.46 16.46
C ALA A 377 -7.84 4.86 16.96
N HIS A 378 -6.85 4.91 17.87
CA HIS A 378 -6.19 6.17 18.22
C HIS A 378 -5.08 6.56 17.22
N ARG A 379 -4.73 5.68 16.27
CA ARG A 379 -3.89 6.07 15.15
C ARG A 379 -4.78 6.51 14.01
N ARG A 380 -4.67 7.80 13.67
CA ARG A 380 -5.30 8.43 12.52
C ARG A 380 -5.13 7.50 11.32
N SER A 381 -6.23 7.23 10.63
CA SER A 381 -6.28 6.42 9.42
C SER A 381 -5.51 7.13 8.30
N SER A 382 -4.20 7.07 8.36
CA SER A 382 -3.36 7.21 7.18
C SER A 382 -3.79 6.07 6.25
N LEU A 383 -4.24 6.44 5.05
CA LEU A 383 -4.66 5.51 4.00
C LEU A 383 -3.43 4.70 3.54
N CYS A 384 -2.96 3.78 4.38
CA CYS A 384 -1.78 2.97 4.12
C CYS A 384 -2.22 1.82 3.23
N LEU A 385 -2.24 2.06 1.92
CA LEU A 385 -2.32 1.01 0.91
C LEU A 385 -0.96 0.29 0.87
N CYS A 386 -0.63 -0.44 1.93
CA CYS A 386 0.40 -1.47 1.89
C CYS A 386 -0.21 -2.70 1.23
N LEU A 387 -0.01 -2.83 -0.08
CA LEU A 387 0.00 -4.14 -0.70
C LEU A 387 1.46 -4.59 -0.68
N ASP A 388 1.73 -5.68 0.03
CA ASP A 388 2.98 -6.41 -0.13
C ASP A 388 3.16 -6.71 -1.62
N SER A 389 4.30 -6.30 -2.16
CA SER A 389 4.71 -6.69 -3.50
C SER A 389 4.88 -8.20 -3.52
N TYR A 390 3.85 -8.91 -4.00
CA TYR A 390 4.03 -10.27 -4.47
C TYR A 390 5.02 -10.22 -5.64
N LYS A 391 6.17 -10.88 -5.43
CA LYS A 391 7.16 -11.18 -6.46
C LYS A 391 6.43 -11.85 -7.64
N SER A 392 6.45 -11.20 -8.80
CA SER A 392 6.22 -11.84 -10.10
C SER A 392 7.55 -12.00 -10.82
#